data_AF-A0A178DYL1-F1
#
_entry.id   AF-A0A178DYL1-F1
#
_cell.length_a   1.000
_cell.length_b   1.000
_cell.length_c   1.000
_cell.angle_alpha   90.00
_cell.angle_beta   90.00
_cell.angle_gamma   90.00
#
_symmetry.space_group_name_H-M   'P 1'
#
loop_
_entity.id
_entity.type
_entity.pdbx_description
1 polymer ?
#
loop_
_entity_poly.entity_id
_entity_poly.type
_entity_poly.pdbx_seq_one_letter_code
_entity_poly.pdbx_strand_id
1 'polypeptide(L)'
;MVRRTDPKDDAWENVKDAKKRKQIQDRLAQRARNGIGNASGQWDLDHDNGAQTNAVSLQYPSKANTMPDAIIFPLSQPNFPFTVFSALYINGEIQGIPCSTTYSARTPHPNPSIPLPLHPTDLQRLVVHPRWIDRLPFPKMRDTLIKLQGVLDEEALMRDLFTLSSWTIIPGQACWDPRAWHELKTH
;
A
#
# COMPACT_ATOMS: atom_id res chain seq x y z
N MET A 1 -11.47 0.35 -36.68
CA MET A 1 -10.77 -0.95 -36.55
C MET A 1 -9.96 -0.89 -35.26
N VAL A 2 -10.50 -1.40 -34.14
CA VAL A 2 -9.77 -1.37 -32.85
C VAL A 2 -8.67 -2.41 -32.93
N ARG A 3 -7.41 -1.98 -32.91
CA ARG A 3 -6.25 -2.87 -32.88
C ARG A 3 -6.32 -3.66 -31.58
N ARG A 4 -6.70 -4.95 -31.66
CA ARG A 4 -6.54 -5.88 -30.54
C ARG A 4 -5.05 -5.95 -30.25
N THR A 5 -4.69 -5.58 -29.03
CA THR A 5 -3.31 -5.66 -28.56
C THR A 5 -3.05 -7.10 -28.16
N ASP A 6 -1.89 -7.62 -28.57
CA ASP A 6 -1.53 -9.01 -28.30
C ASP A 6 -1.25 -9.15 -26.79
N PRO A 7 -1.73 -10.21 -26.10
CA PRO A 7 -1.40 -10.45 -24.69
C PRO A 7 0.10 -10.37 -24.37
N LYS A 8 0.96 -10.66 -25.36
CA LYS A 8 2.42 -10.50 -25.25
C LYS A 8 2.88 -9.06 -25.08
N ASP A 9 2.13 -8.09 -25.59
CA ASP A 9 2.46 -6.66 -25.43
C ASP A 9 2.22 -6.18 -24.00
N ASP A 10 1.38 -6.90 -23.24
CA ASP A 10 1.05 -6.63 -21.84
C ASP A 10 1.91 -7.46 -20.87
N ALA A 11 2.79 -8.34 -21.38
CA ALA A 11 3.73 -9.11 -20.58
C ALA A 11 4.89 -8.21 -20.10
N TRP A 12 4.66 -7.48 -19.01
CA TRP A 12 5.64 -6.57 -18.41
C TRP A 12 6.64 -7.27 -17.48
N GLU A 13 6.35 -8.51 -17.08
CA GLU A 13 7.08 -9.29 -16.06
C GLU A 13 8.58 -9.46 -16.37
N ASN A 14 8.95 -9.51 -17.65
CA ASN A 14 10.33 -9.74 -18.10
C ASN A 14 11.05 -8.47 -18.59
N VAL A 15 10.43 -7.31 -18.47
CA VAL A 15 10.99 -6.05 -18.99
C VAL A 15 11.96 -5.47 -17.96
N LYS A 16 13.28 -5.48 -18.24
CA LYS A 16 14.31 -4.97 -17.31
C LYS A 16 14.34 -3.44 -17.16
N ASP A 17 13.88 -2.72 -18.19
CA ASP A 17 13.84 -1.25 -18.22
C ASP A 17 12.65 -0.70 -17.41
N ALA A 18 12.94 0.09 -16.38
CA ALA A 18 11.93 0.63 -15.47
C ALA A 18 10.95 1.60 -16.16
N LYS A 19 11.43 2.40 -17.13
CA LYS A 19 10.59 3.35 -17.87
C LYS A 19 9.61 2.61 -18.78
N LYS A 20 10.06 1.53 -19.43
CA LYS A 20 9.20 0.67 -20.25
C LYS A 20 8.17 -0.09 -19.40
N ARG A 21 8.55 -0.62 -18.24
CA ARG A 21 7.60 -1.24 -17.30
C ARG A 21 6.51 -0.26 -16.88
N LYS A 22 6.91 0.95 -16.46
CA LYS A 22 5.98 2.01 -16.07
C LYS A 22 5.01 2.37 -17.20
N GLN A 23 5.49 2.47 -18.44
CA GLN A 23 4.62 2.75 -19.60
C GLN A 23 3.58 1.65 -19.84
N ILE A 24 3.95 0.37 -19.67
CA ILE A 24 3.02 -0.75 -19.82
C ILE A 24 1.97 -0.73 -18.70
N GLN A 25 2.40 -0.48 -17.45
CA GLN A 25 1.51 -0.35 -16.30
C GLN A 25 0.55 0.84 -16.44
N ASP A 26 1.03 2.02 -16.87
CA ASP A 26 0.21 3.21 -17.11
C ASP A 26 -0.85 2.93 -18.19
N ARG A 27 -0.47 2.21 -19.26
CA ARG A 27 -1.39 1.79 -20.33
C ARG A 27 -2.46 0.82 -19.82
N LEU A 28 -2.09 -0.13 -18.97
CA LEU A 28 -3.02 -1.08 -18.36
C LEU A 28 -4.01 -0.37 -17.43
N ALA A 29 -3.52 0.54 -16.59
CA ALA A 29 -4.35 1.36 -15.71
C ALA A 29 -5.34 2.24 -16.50
N GLN A 30 -4.92 2.80 -17.65
CA GLN A 30 -5.80 3.54 -18.55
C GLN A 30 -6.88 2.65 -19.18
N ARG A 31 -6.56 1.41 -19.58
CA ARG A 31 -7.56 0.45 -20.09
C ARG A 31 -8.58 0.06 -19.02
N ALA A 32 -8.14 -0.20 -17.80
CA ALA A 32 -9.04 -0.51 -16.68
C ALA A 32 -10.01 0.65 -16.43
N ARG A 33 -9.52 1.90 -16.42
CA ARG A 33 -10.36 3.10 -16.27
C ARG A 33 -11.39 3.24 -17.40
N ASN A 34 -11.01 2.92 -18.63
CA ASN A 34 -11.90 3.03 -19.80
C ASN A 34 -12.89 1.85 -19.92
N GLY A 35 -12.56 0.68 -19.36
CA GLY A 35 -13.43 -0.51 -19.37
C GLY A 35 -14.59 -0.46 -18.37
N ILE A 36 -14.42 0.28 -17.27
CA ILE A 36 -15.45 0.43 -16.22
C ILE A 36 -16.70 1.18 -16.72
N GLY A 37 -16.61 1.94 -17.83
CA GLY A 37 -17.76 2.65 -18.42
C GLY A 37 -18.79 1.76 -19.14
N ASN A 38 -18.45 0.50 -19.46
CA ASN A 38 -19.31 -0.38 -20.27
C ASN A 38 -19.73 -1.69 -19.56
N ALA A 39 -19.32 -1.91 -18.31
CA ALA A 39 -19.65 -3.10 -17.55
C ALA A 39 -20.60 -2.78 -16.40
N SER A 40 -21.86 -2.45 -16.71
CA SER A 40 -22.98 -2.69 -15.80
C SER A 40 -23.28 -4.19 -15.80
N GLY A 41 -22.37 -4.97 -15.21
CA GLY A 41 -22.47 -6.42 -15.08
C GLY A 41 -22.58 -6.77 -13.60
N GLN A 42 -23.74 -7.30 -13.24
CA GLN A 42 -24.06 -7.97 -11.99
C GLN A 42 -22.88 -8.84 -11.52
N TRP A 43 -22.38 -8.62 -10.31
CA TRP A 43 -21.48 -9.57 -9.66
C TRP A 43 -22.36 -10.68 -9.11
N ASP A 44 -22.55 -11.75 -9.89
CA ASP A 44 -23.14 -12.99 -9.39
C ASP A 44 -22.17 -13.60 -8.38
N LEU A 45 -22.50 -13.41 -7.11
CA LEU A 45 -21.88 -14.09 -5.98
C LEU A 45 -22.33 -15.55 -6.04
N ASP A 46 -21.55 -16.41 -6.69
CA ASP A 46 -21.73 -17.85 -6.57
C ASP A 46 -21.64 -18.23 -5.08
N HIS A 47 -22.75 -18.76 -4.58
CA HIS A 47 -22.87 -19.39 -3.28
C HIS A 47 -22.04 -20.67 -3.24
N ASP A 48 -20.82 -20.57 -2.71
CA ASP A 48 -20.11 -21.74 -2.17
C ASP A 48 -20.60 -21.99 -0.74
N ASN A 49 -21.45 -23.01 -0.59
CA ASN A 49 -22.00 -23.45 0.68
C ASN A 49 -21.07 -24.49 1.31
N GLY A 50 -20.41 -24.12 2.42
CA GLY A 50 -20.12 -25.09 3.47
C GLY A 50 -18.66 -25.48 3.67
N ALA A 51 -17.75 -24.52 3.76
CA ALA A 51 -16.68 -24.61 4.74
C ALA A 51 -16.84 -23.42 5.68
N GLN A 52 -17.33 -23.67 6.90
CA GLN A 52 -17.13 -22.75 8.02
C GLN A 52 -15.62 -22.58 8.18
N THR A 53 -15.03 -21.63 7.46
CA THR A 53 -13.80 -21.03 7.91
C THR A 53 -14.23 -20.28 9.16
N ASN A 54 -14.03 -20.92 10.30
CA ASN A 54 -13.89 -20.19 11.54
C ASN A 54 -12.80 -19.16 11.21
N ALA A 55 -13.21 -17.92 10.96
CA ALA A 55 -12.35 -16.78 11.10
C ALA A 55 -11.93 -16.85 12.56
N VAL A 56 -10.87 -17.62 12.83
CA VAL A 56 -10.11 -17.52 14.05
C VAL A 56 -9.68 -16.07 14.00
N SER A 57 -10.43 -15.22 14.70
CA SER A 57 -9.92 -13.97 15.18
C SER A 57 -8.71 -14.40 15.97
N LEU A 58 -7.54 -14.41 15.31
CA LEU A 58 -6.27 -14.42 16.00
C LEU A 58 -6.22 -13.05 16.69
N GLN A 59 -7.00 -12.93 17.75
CA GLN A 59 -6.71 -12.07 18.88
C GLN A 59 -5.44 -12.66 19.46
N TYR A 60 -4.32 -12.38 18.77
CA TYR A 60 -3.06 -12.29 19.44
C TYR A 60 -3.29 -11.36 20.61
N PRO A 61 -2.83 -11.71 21.83
CA PRO A 61 -2.85 -10.75 22.91
C PRO A 61 -2.21 -9.49 22.35
N SER A 62 -3.00 -8.43 22.26
CA SER A 62 -2.46 -7.09 22.12
C SER A 62 -1.61 -6.94 23.36
N LYS A 63 -0.34 -7.37 23.27
CA LYS A 63 0.69 -6.59 23.91
C LYS A 63 0.42 -5.23 23.29
N ALA A 64 -0.28 -4.40 24.03
CA ALA A 64 -0.04 -2.98 23.97
C ALA A 64 1.47 -2.91 24.07
N ASN A 65 2.15 -2.90 22.92
CA ASN A 65 3.40 -2.20 22.82
C ASN A 65 2.95 -0.81 23.19
N THR A 66 3.04 -0.50 24.49
CA THR A 66 3.04 0.86 24.97
C THR A 66 4.01 1.53 24.03
N MET A 67 3.49 2.31 23.09
CA MET A 67 4.32 3.15 22.24
C MET A 67 5.28 3.79 23.21
N PRO A 68 6.60 3.65 23.05
CA PRO A 68 7.44 4.66 23.66
C PRO A 68 6.97 5.94 22.97
N ASP A 69 6.30 6.84 23.70
CA ASP A 69 5.76 8.11 23.16
C ASP A 69 6.81 8.81 22.28
N ALA A 70 8.10 8.58 22.58
CA ALA A 70 9.27 8.85 21.75
C ALA A 70 9.08 8.58 20.24
N ILE A 71 8.57 7.43 19.78
CA ILE A 71 8.52 7.16 18.32
C ILE A 71 7.54 8.09 17.58
N ILE A 72 6.55 8.69 18.25
CA ILE A 72 5.60 9.63 17.63
C ILE A 72 6.19 11.05 17.57
N PHE A 73 7.22 11.35 18.35
CA PHE A 73 7.90 12.64 18.29
C PHE A 73 8.96 12.67 17.18
N PRO A 74 8.90 13.65 16.24
CA PRO A 74 9.89 13.75 15.17
C PRO A 74 11.34 13.81 15.67
N LEU A 75 11.58 14.51 16.79
CA LEU A 75 12.91 14.68 17.39
C LEU A 75 13.48 13.43 18.03
N SER A 76 12.65 12.41 18.24
CA SER A 76 13.04 11.13 18.83
C SER A 76 13.25 10.05 17.76
N GLN A 77 13.09 10.39 16.47
CA GLN A 77 13.44 9.50 15.38
C GLN A 77 14.96 9.29 15.33
N PRO A 78 15.43 8.07 15.02
CA PRO A 78 16.85 7.82 14.85
C PRO A 78 17.48 8.76 13.81
N ASN A 79 18.70 9.22 14.10
CA ASN A 79 19.46 10.13 13.22
C ASN A 79 20.23 9.39 12.10
N PHE A 80 19.87 8.14 11.80
CA PHE A 80 20.38 7.38 10.66
C PHE A 80 19.34 7.41 9.52
N PRO A 81 19.76 7.32 8.25
CA PRO A 81 18.83 7.33 7.12
C PRO A 81 17.88 6.14 7.21
N PHE A 82 16.57 6.40 7.08
CA PHE A 82 15.60 5.34 6.91
C PHE A 82 15.71 4.74 5.51
N THR A 83 15.54 3.42 5.42
CA THR A 83 15.09 2.79 4.18
C THR A 83 13.57 2.93 4.11
N VAL A 84 13.01 2.68 2.93
CA VAL A 84 11.55 2.63 2.79
C VAL A 84 10.94 1.58 3.74
N PHE A 85 11.60 0.44 3.96
CA PHE A 85 11.10 -0.60 4.88
C PHE A 85 11.09 -0.16 6.32
N SER A 86 12.19 0.42 6.80
CA SER A 86 12.22 0.84 8.20
C SER A 86 11.18 1.94 8.46
N ALA A 87 10.98 2.83 7.49
CA ALA A 87 9.92 3.83 7.56
C ALA A 87 8.50 3.22 7.57
N LEU A 88 8.21 2.27 6.68
CA LEU A 88 6.89 1.61 6.66
C LEU A 88 6.66 0.73 7.89
N TYR A 89 7.72 0.10 8.41
CA TYR A 89 7.66 -0.66 9.66
C TYR A 89 7.23 0.25 10.80
N ILE A 90 7.91 1.39 10.99
CA ILE A 90 7.61 2.37 12.05
C ILE A 90 6.21 2.96 11.86
N ASN A 91 5.81 3.33 10.63
CA ASN A 91 4.46 3.82 10.36
C ASN A 91 3.38 2.76 10.67
N GLY A 92 3.69 1.48 10.46
CA GLY A 92 2.83 0.36 10.84
C GLY A 92 2.73 0.22 12.35
N GLU A 93 3.85 0.34 13.07
CA GLU A 93 3.90 0.33 14.52
C GLU A 93 3.03 1.46 15.10
N ILE A 94 3.18 2.69 14.59
CA ILE A 94 2.37 3.88 14.96
C ILE A 94 0.86 3.63 14.80
N GLN A 95 0.47 2.84 13.79
CA GLN A 95 -0.92 2.50 13.51
C GLN A 95 -1.39 1.20 14.19
N GLY A 96 -0.53 0.52 14.96
CA GLY A 96 -0.83 -0.76 15.59
C GLY A 96 -1.02 -1.92 14.60
N ILE A 97 -0.37 -1.85 13.43
CA ILE A 97 -0.50 -2.84 12.36
C ILE A 97 0.67 -3.83 12.42
N PRO A 98 0.43 -5.12 12.74
CA PRO A 98 1.50 -6.13 12.84
C PRO A 98 2.22 -6.32 11.50
N CYS A 99 3.55 -6.29 11.49
CA CYS A 99 4.36 -6.38 10.28
C CYS A 99 4.41 -7.80 9.69
N SER A 100 4.32 -8.83 10.54
CA SER A 100 4.46 -10.25 10.18
C SER A 100 3.17 -10.88 9.65
N THR A 101 2.06 -10.14 9.66
CA THR A 101 0.75 -10.64 9.24
C THR A 101 0.25 -9.82 8.07
N THR A 102 -0.02 -10.51 6.97
CA THR A 102 -0.79 -9.98 5.86
C THR A 102 -2.26 -10.25 6.12
N TYR A 103 -3.05 -9.19 6.20
CA TYR A 103 -4.50 -9.31 6.36
C TYR A 103 -5.21 -8.11 5.72
N SER A 104 -6.44 -8.35 5.30
CA SER A 104 -7.29 -7.32 4.70
C SER A 104 -8.41 -6.95 5.65
N ALA A 105 -8.58 -5.65 5.86
CA ALA A 105 -9.65 -5.10 6.69
C ALA A 105 -9.92 -3.64 6.31
N ARG A 106 -11.02 -3.07 6.80
CA ARG A 106 -11.22 -1.62 6.79
C ARG A 106 -10.35 -0.99 7.88
N THR A 107 -9.84 0.21 7.63
CA THR A 107 -9.09 0.95 8.66
C THR A 107 -10.07 1.49 9.70
N PRO A 108 -9.77 1.32 11.01
CA PRO A 108 -10.62 1.85 12.07
C PRO A 108 -10.63 3.38 12.09
N HIS A 109 -11.46 3.97 12.95
CA HIS A 109 -11.48 5.42 13.14
C HIS A 109 -10.10 5.96 13.58
N PRO A 110 -9.74 7.20 13.16
CA PRO A 110 -8.48 7.82 13.55
C PRO A 110 -8.35 7.91 15.07
N ASN A 111 -7.20 7.49 15.59
CA ASN A 111 -6.80 7.81 16.95
C ASN A 111 -6.13 9.20 16.96
N PRO A 112 -6.58 10.15 17.80
CA PRO A 112 -6.00 11.50 17.88
C PRO A 112 -4.50 11.54 18.20
N SER A 113 -3.92 10.48 18.75
CA SER A 113 -2.47 10.39 19.02
C SER A 113 -1.64 10.06 17.77
N ILE A 114 -2.27 9.65 16.67
CA ILE A 114 -1.58 9.31 15.42
C ILE A 114 -1.30 10.60 14.63
N PRO A 115 -0.12 10.73 14.00
CA PRO A 115 0.18 11.88 13.14
C PRO A 115 -0.80 12.00 11.97
N LEU A 116 -1.17 13.24 11.64
CA LEU A 116 -2.15 13.55 10.58
C LEU A 116 -1.86 12.87 9.22
N PRO A 117 -0.62 12.76 8.71
CA PRO A 117 -0.36 12.06 7.44
C PRO A 117 -0.75 10.57 7.44
N LEU A 118 -0.77 9.94 8.61
CA LEU A 118 -1.16 8.54 8.77
C LEU A 118 -2.65 8.37 9.05
N HIS A 119 -3.40 9.44 9.29
CA HIS A 119 -4.85 9.34 9.47
C HIS A 119 -5.49 8.63 8.27
N PRO A 120 -6.47 7.75 8.51
CA PRO A 120 -7.17 7.05 7.44
C PRO A 120 -7.93 8.03 6.54
N THR A 121 -7.91 7.75 5.24
CA THR A 121 -8.82 8.37 4.29
C THR A 121 -10.24 7.80 4.44
N ASP A 122 -11.21 8.47 3.84
CA ASP A 122 -12.58 7.94 3.79
C ASP A 122 -12.64 6.59 3.05
N LEU A 123 -11.84 6.43 1.99
CA LEU A 123 -11.81 5.18 1.23
C LEU A 123 -11.28 4.01 2.07
N GLN A 124 -10.22 4.23 2.85
CA GLN A 124 -9.66 3.24 3.77
C GLN A 124 -10.68 2.76 4.83
N ARG A 125 -11.59 3.66 5.25
CA ARG A 125 -12.65 3.34 6.22
C ARG A 125 -13.84 2.61 5.58
N LEU A 126 -14.07 2.80 4.29
CA LEU A 126 -15.22 2.25 3.56
C LEU A 126 -14.91 0.91 2.89
N VAL A 127 -13.69 0.73 2.39
CA VAL A 127 -13.31 -0.40 1.52
C VAL A 127 -12.36 -1.35 2.27
N VAL A 128 -12.65 -2.65 2.24
CA VAL A 128 -11.71 -3.68 2.71
C VAL A 128 -10.50 -3.72 1.77
N HIS A 129 -9.30 -3.64 2.33
CA HIS A 129 -8.05 -3.63 1.57
C HIS A 129 -6.90 -4.22 2.41
N PRO A 130 -5.76 -4.60 1.77
CA PRO A 130 -4.57 -5.04 2.48
C PRO A 130 -4.04 -3.98 3.44
N ARG A 131 -3.99 -4.27 4.74
CA ARG A 131 -3.63 -3.29 5.79
C ARG A 131 -2.18 -2.82 5.73
N TRP A 132 -1.33 -3.44 4.89
CA TRP A 132 0.00 -2.93 4.64
C TRP A 132 -0.01 -1.58 3.90
N ILE A 133 -1.05 -1.29 3.11
CA ILE A 133 -1.19 -0.02 2.38
C ILE A 133 -1.24 1.17 3.34
N ASP A 134 -1.87 0.99 4.51
CA ASP A 134 -2.00 2.02 5.56
C ASP A 134 -0.65 2.60 6.00
N ARG A 135 0.44 1.83 5.88
CA ARG A 135 1.80 2.21 6.29
C ARG A 135 2.39 3.35 5.46
N LEU A 136 1.86 3.58 4.26
CA LEU A 136 2.34 4.63 3.37
C LEU A 136 1.90 6.01 3.89
N PRO A 137 2.81 6.98 4.02
CA PRO A 137 2.45 8.31 4.51
C PRO A 137 1.74 9.19 3.47
N PHE A 138 1.32 8.63 2.34
CA PHE A 138 0.77 9.38 1.21
C PHE A 138 -0.71 9.04 0.98
N PRO A 139 -1.67 9.84 1.51
CA PRO A 139 -3.11 9.56 1.40
C PRO A 139 -3.58 9.25 -0.03
N LYS A 140 -3.13 10.05 -1.02
CA LYS A 140 -3.48 9.86 -2.43
C LYS A 140 -2.94 8.55 -3.01
N MET A 141 -1.74 8.13 -2.61
CA MET A 141 -1.14 6.87 -3.06
C MET A 141 -1.90 5.68 -2.45
N ARG A 142 -2.24 5.75 -1.16
CA ARG A 142 -3.05 4.72 -0.50
C ARG A 142 -4.38 4.52 -1.21
N ASP A 143 -5.11 5.60 -1.47
CA ASP A 143 -6.38 5.52 -2.19
C ASP A 143 -6.23 4.96 -3.60
N THR A 144 -5.13 5.28 -4.27
CA THR A 144 -4.82 4.75 -5.61
C THR A 144 -4.57 3.24 -5.55
N LEU A 145 -3.77 2.77 -4.59
CA LEU A 145 -3.48 1.34 -4.41
C LEU A 145 -4.74 0.57 -4.03
N ILE A 146 -5.60 1.10 -3.17
CA ILE A 146 -6.89 0.49 -2.82
C ILE A 146 -7.81 0.36 -4.04
N LYS A 147 -7.86 1.36 -4.92
CA LYS A 147 -8.64 1.29 -6.16
C LYS A 147 -8.07 0.30 -7.18
N LEU A 148 -6.78 0.01 -7.11
CA LEU A 148 -6.08 -0.92 -7.99
C LEU A 148 -5.94 -2.32 -7.40
N GLN A 149 -6.49 -2.56 -6.20
CA GLN A 149 -6.46 -3.90 -5.59
C GLN A 149 -7.15 -4.91 -6.50
N GLY A 150 -6.56 -6.12 -6.62
CA GLY A 150 -7.02 -7.16 -7.54
C GLY A 150 -6.59 -6.98 -9.01
N VAL A 151 -6.00 -5.82 -9.37
CA VAL A 151 -5.38 -5.58 -10.69
C VAL A 151 -3.87 -5.49 -10.58
N LEU A 152 -3.38 -4.91 -9.48
CA LEU A 152 -1.96 -4.77 -9.21
C LEU A 152 -1.37 -6.08 -8.67
N ASP A 153 -0.22 -6.49 -9.21
CA ASP A 153 0.60 -7.56 -8.63
C ASP A 153 1.31 -7.03 -7.38
N GLU A 154 0.76 -7.38 -6.22
CA GLU A 154 1.25 -6.93 -4.91
C GLU A 154 2.67 -7.44 -4.62
N GLU A 155 2.99 -8.68 -5.02
CA GLU A 155 4.32 -9.26 -4.78
C GLU A 155 5.39 -8.57 -5.63
N ALA A 156 5.05 -8.21 -6.87
CA ALA A 156 5.96 -7.44 -7.70
C ALA A 156 6.19 -6.02 -7.17
N LEU A 157 5.13 -5.34 -6.70
CA LEU A 157 5.26 -4.05 -6.06
C LEU A 157 6.12 -4.13 -4.79
N MET A 158 5.88 -5.14 -3.95
CA MET A 158 6.66 -5.37 -2.75
C MET A 158 8.12 -5.64 -3.10
N ARG A 159 8.42 -6.54 -4.06
CA ARG A 159 9.78 -6.78 -4.53
C ARG A 159 10.46 -5.49 -4.98
N ASP A 160 9.79 -4.67 -5.77
CA ASP A 160 10.33 -3.39 -6.25
C ASP A 160 10.60 -2.46 -5.07
N LEU A 161 9.69 -2.40 -4.10
CA LEU A 161 9.90 -1.68 -2.85
C LEU A 161 11.18 -2.18 -2.15
N PHE A 162 11.36 -3.51 -2.04
CA PHE A 162 12.46 -4.22 -1.33
C PHE A 162 13.82 -4.06 -1.97
N THR A 163 13.85 -3.95 -3.29
CA THR A 163 15.08 -4.11 -4.05
C THR A 163 15.49 -2.86 -4.79
N LEU A 164 14.58 -1.90 -5.00
CA LEU A 164 14.89 -0.63 -5.65
C LEU A 164 15.09 0.47 -4.63
N SER A 165 16.20 1.18 -4.75
CA SER A 165 16.39 2.48 -4.09
C SER A 165 15.64 3.55 -4.90
N SER A 166 14.31 3.55 -4.81
CA SER A 166 13.46 4.53 -5.48
C SER A 166 13.21 5.78 -4.63
N TRP A 167 13.39 5.68 -3.30
CA TRP A 167 13.19 6.80 -2.38
C TRP A 167 14.33 6.94 -1.38
N THR A 168 14.59 8.19 -0.99
CA THR A 168 15.35 8.55 0.21
C THR A 168 14.46 9.30 1.18
N ILE A 169 14.80 9.19 2.46
CA ILE A 169 14.13 9.90 3.54
C ILE A 169 15.18 10.75 4.24
N ILE A 170 14.89 12.03 4.45
CA ILE A 170 15.82 12.96 5.12
C ILE A 170 16.11 12.43 6.54
N PRO A 171 17.38 12.19 6.91
CA PRO A 171 17.74 11.76 8.26
C PRO A 171 17.22 12.72 9.33
N GLY A 172 16.73 12.17 10.45
CA GLY A 172 16.17 12.95 11.56
C GLY A 172 14.79 13.58 11.27
N GLN A 173 14.20 13.36 10.10
CA GLN A 173 12.81 13.72 9.83
C GLN A 173 11.87 12.55 10.13
N ALA A 174 10.61 12.88 10.41
CA ALA A 174 9.56 11.91 10.64
C ALA A 174 9.32 11.04 9.39
N CYS A 175 9.36 9.72 9.56
CA CYS A 175 9.07 8.77 8.47
C CYS A 175 7.62 8.84 7.97
N TRP A 176 6.71 9.43 8.76
CA TRP A 176 5.34 9.72 8.34
C TRP A 176 5.16 11.08 7.67
N ASP A 177 6.15 11.98 7.67
CA ASP A 177 6.03 13.27 6.97
C ASP A 177 6.28 13.07 5.47
N PRO A 178 5.27 13.27 4.60
CA PRO A 178 5.44 13.12 3.15
C PRO A 178 6.56 13.98 2.56
N ARG A 179 6.85 15.13 3.20
CA ARG A 179 7.86 16.09 2.73
C ARG A 179 9.29 15.60 2.97
N ALA A 180 9.46 14.65 3.89
CA ALA A 180 10.76 14.04 4.17
C ALA A 180 11.19 13.03 3.10
N TRP A 181 10.27 12.62 2.20
CA TRP A 181 10.53 11.62 1.18
C TRP A 181 10.88 12.26 -0.15
N HIS A 182 11.93 11.76 -0.80
CA HIS A 182 12.37 12.22 -2.10
C HIS A 182 12.58 11.05 -3.04
N GLU A 183 12.08 11.19 -4.27
CA GLU A 183 12.37 10.22 -5.33
C GLU A 183 13.84 10.31 -5.71
N LEU A 184 14.50 9.16 -5.73
CA LEU A 184 15.83 9.05 -6.31
C LEU A 184 15.70 9.18 -7.82
N LYS A 185 16.23 10.27 -8.37
CA LYS A 185 16.30 10.45 -9.82
C LYS A 185 17.26 9.42 -10.39
N THR A 186 16.74 8.41 -11.08
CA THR A 186 17.53 7.56 -11.96
C THR A 186 18.07 8.42 -13.11
N HIS A 187 19.39 8.59 -13.15
CA HIS A 187 20.13 9.19 -14.27
C HIS A 187 20.04 8.29 -15.51
#